data_AF-A0A9Q0I0D5-F1
#
_entry.id   AF-A0A9Q0I0D5-F1
#
_cell.length_a   1.000
_cell.length_b   1.000
_cell.length_c   1.000
_cell.angle_alpha   90.00
_cell.angle_beta   90.00
_cell.angle_gamma   90.00
#
_symmetry.space_group_name_H-M   'P 1'
#
loop_
_entity.id
_entity.type
_entity.pdbx_description
1 polymer ?
#
loop_
_entity_poly.entity_id
_entity_poly.type
_entity_poly.pdbx_seq_one_letter_code
_entity_poly.pdbx_strand_id
1 'polypeptide(L)'
;MSGIHSKSSKTVINDGDADTGNVMLDISEGLASSLVDPSKTGTNKTINTPAVELNIQTFSPGSSNGSNVLSVRGINMAVNLEALAKDNNGSAAAAVLILSGMEGLLSDRFFKTENQTVMNSDIITAFLPKTNHSNFSQPVNFTIQHKK
;
A
#
# COMPACT_ATOMS: atom_id res chain seq x y z
N MET A 1 -4.16 -8.32 -57.56
CA MET A 1 -5.03 -7.41 -56.77
C MET A 1 -4.98 -7.87 -55.32
N SER A 2 -4.50 -7.00 -54.44
CA SER A 2 -4.20 -7.27 -53.03
C SER A 2 -5.49 -7.19 -52.19
N GLY A 3 -5.74 -8.19 -51.35
CA GLY A 3 -6.77 -8.16 -50.32
C GLY A 3 -6.13 -8.00 -48.95
N ILE A 4 -6.21 -6.80 -48.38
CA ILE A 4 -5.75 -6.51 -47.01
C ILE A 4 -6.94 -6.74 -46.07
N HIS A 5 -6.87 -7.80 -45.27
CA HIS A 5 -7.71 -7.96 -44.08
C HIS A 5 -7.24 -6.95 -43.02
N SER A 6 -7.98 -5.86 -42.84
CA SER A 6 -7.80 -4.95 -41.70
C SER A 6 -8.37 -5.63 -40.45
N LYS A 7 -7.49 -6.14 -39.58
CA LYS A 7 -7.87 -6.54 -38.22
C LYS A 7 -8.14 -5.27 -37.42
N SER A 8 -9.42 -4.99 -37.15
CA SER A 8 -9.82 -4.01 -36.14
C SER A 8 -9.23 -4.45 -34.80
N SER A 9 -8.23 -3.70 -34.32
CA SER A 9 -7.78 -3.81 -32.93
C SER A 9 -8.94 -3.31 -32.07
N LYS A 10 -9.62 -4.21 -31.37
CA LYS A 10 -10.56 -3.82 -30.32
C LYS A 10 -9.75 -3.09 -29.26
N THR A 11 -9.88 -1.78 -29.19
CA THR A 11 -9.43 -0.99 -28.04
C THR A 11 -10.17 -1.53 -26.83
N VAL A 12 -9.46 -2.26 -25.97
CA VAL A 12 -9.96 -2.66 -24.66
C VAL A 12 -9.88 -1.40 -23.80
N ILE A 13 -11.00 -0.70 -23.68
CA ILE A 13 -11.15 0.37 -22.69
C ILE A 13 -11.41 -0.37 -21.38
N ASN A 14 -10.43 -0.32 -20.47
CA ASN A 14 -10.56 -0.92 -19.15
C ASN A 14 -11.33 0.09 -18.27
N ASP A 15 -12.65 -0.05 -18.23
CA ASP A 15 -13.54 0.74 -17.37
C ASP A 15 -13.44 0.23 -15.92
N GLY A 16 -12.24 0.31 -15.31
CA GLY A 16 -11.84 -0.25 -14.01
C GLY A 16 -12.96 -0.68 -13.04
N ASP A 17 -12.86 -1.91 -12.52
CA ASP A 17 -13.78 -2.43 -11.52
C ASP A 17 -13.25 -2.14 -10.10
N ALA A 18 -13.74 -1.04 -9.52
CA ALA A 18 -13.31 -0.62 -8.21
C ALA A 18 -13.89 -1.48 -7.07
N ASP A 19 -14.92 -2.32 -7.30
CA ASP A 19 -15.39 -3.30 -6.29
C ASP A 19 -14.38 -4.43 -6.20
N THR A 20 -13.98 -4.96 -7.35
CA THR A 20 -12.88 -5.92 -7.44
C THR A 20 -11.58 -5.33 -6.90
N GLY A 21 -11.28 -4.07 -7.21
CA GLY A 21 -10.11 -3.36 -6.69
C GLY A 21 -10.09 -3.30 -5.16
N ASN A 22 -11.20 -2.95 -4.52
CA ASN A 22 -11.28 -2.92 -3.05
C ASN A 22 -11.07 -4.32 -2.44
N VAL A 23 -11.70 -5.36 -3.01
CA VAL A 23 -11.50 -6.74 -2.54
C VAL A 23 -10.03 -7.16 -2.64
N MET A 24 -9.35 -6.76 -3.73
CA MET A 24 -7.93 -7.06 -3.91
C MET A 24 -7.05 -6.36 -2.85
N LEU A 25 -7.38 -5.11 -2.49
CA LEU A 25 -6.70 -4.39 -1.42
C LEU A 25 -6.93 -5.05 -0.06
N ASP A 26 -8.17 -5.41 0.27
CA ASP A 26 -8.53 -6.05 1.54
C ASP A 26 -7.80 -7.40 1.73
N ILE A 27 -7.76 -8.22 0.68
CA ILE A 27 -7.01 -9.49 0.69
C ILE A 27 -5.53 -9.24 0.91
N SER A 28 -4.97 -8.23 0.22
CA SER A 28 -3.54 -7.92 0.31
C SER A 28 -3.15 -7.39 1.69
N GLU A 29 -3.99 -6.54 2.30
CA GLU A 29 -3.83 -6.10 3.68
C GLU A 29 -3.90 -7.29 4.64
N GLY A 30 -4.87 -8.19 4.48
CA GLY A 30 -5.02 -9.39 5.30
C GLY A 30 -3.79 -10.31 5.23
N LEU A 31 -3.27 -10.54 4.03
CA LEU A 31 -2.05 -11.33 3.82
C LEU A 31 -0.83 -10.66 4.45
N ALA A 32 -0.64 -9.35 4.25
CA ALA A 32 0.46 -8.61 4.87
C ALA A 32 0.37 -8.60 6.40
N SER A 33 -0.85 -8.47 6.95
CA SER A 33 -1.13 -8.55 8.39
C SER A 33 -0.78 -9.92 8.98
N SER A 34 -0.92 -11.01 8.19
CA SER A 34 -0.52 -12.37 8.61
C SER A 34 0.99 -12.55 8.75
N LEU A 35 1.79 -11.67 8.14
CA LEU A 35 3.26 -11.70 8.25
C LEU A 35 3.75 -11.09 9.57
N VAL A 36 2.88 -10.40 10.31
CA VAL A 36 3.20 -9.83 11.63
C VAL A 36 2.96 -10.90 12.69
N ASP A 37 4.06 -11.28 13.35
CA ASP A 37 4.03 -12.20 14.49
C ASP A 37 4.21 -11.40 15.78
N PRO A 38 3.16 -11.27 16.62
CA PRO A 38 3.21 -10.50 17.86
C PRO A 38 4.19 -11.09 18.90
N SER A 39 4.56 -12.37 18.76
CA SER A 39 5.46 -13.07 19.69
C SER A 39 6.94 -12.84 19.39
N LYS A 40 7.27 -12.29 18.22
CA LYS A 40 8.64 -12.00 17.80
C LYS A 40 9.00 -10.56 18.07
N THR A 41 10.17 -10.35 18.68
CA THR A 41 10.70 -9.02 18.89
C THR A 41 11.13 -8.38 17.57
N GLY A 42 10.73 -7.12 17.37
CA GLY A 42 11.18 -6.20 16.30
C GLY A 42 11.61 -6.85 14.99
N THR A 43 10.67 -7.03 14.06
CA THR A 43 10.95 -7.60 12.74
C THR A 43 10.64 -6.58 11.66
N ASN A 44 11.65 -6.27 10.84
CA ASN A 44 11.47 -5.58 9.57
C ASN A 44 11.33 -6.62 8.46
N LYS A 45 10.24 -6.54 7.68
CA LYS A 45 10.02 -7.41 6.52
C LYS A 45 9.87 -6.55 5.28
N THR A 46 10.60 -6.92 4.24
CA THR A 46 10.47 -6.30 2.91
C THR A 46 10.16 -7.36 1.89
N ILE A 47 9.15 -7.13 1.07
CA ILE A 47 8.85 -7.91 -0.13
C ILE A 47 8.97 -6.95 -1.31
N ASN A 48 9.75 -7.35 -2.31
CA ASN A 48 9.90 -6.58 -3.54
C ASN A 48 9.78 -7.54 -4.73
N THR A 49 8.68 -7.40 -5.46
CA THR A 49 8.36 -8.17 -6.66
C THR A 49 7.74 -7.22 -7.70
N PRO A 50 7.65 -7.60 -8.98
CA PRO A 50 7.02 -6.75 -9.99
C PRO A 50 5.55 -6.36 -9.68
N ALA A 51 4.83 -7.21 -8.95
CA ALA A 51 3.42 -7.00 -8.61
C ALA A 51 3.21 -6.36 -7.23
N VAL A 52 4.12 -6.61 -6.29
CA VAL A 52 3.97 -6.24 -4.87
C VAL A 52 5.26 -5.67 -4.33
N GLU A 53 5.18 -4.47 -3.76
CA GLU A 53 6.21 -3.88 -2.91
C GLU A 53 5.62 -3.62 -1.53
N LEU A 54 6.22 -4.20 -0.50
CA LEU A 54 5.74 -4.16 0.87
C LEU A 54 6.92 -3.92 1.81
N ASN A 55 6.75 -2.97 2.72
CA ASN A 55 7.61 -2.83 3.89
C ASN A 55 6.74 -2.89 5.14
N ILE A 56 7.09 -3.78 6.07
CA ILE A 56 6.45 -3.92 7.39
C ILE A 56 7.52 -3.67 8.44
N GLN A 57 7.19 -2.87 9.45
CA GLN A 57 8.02 -2.70 10.63
C GLN A 57 7.19 -2.91 11.88
N THR A 58 7.79 -3.61 12.85
CA THR A 58 7.18 -3.87 14.14
C THR A 58 8.05 -3.32 15.26
N PHE A 59 7.40 -2.85 16.31
CA PHE A 59 8.02 -2.43 17.55
C PHE A 59 7.49 -3.28 18.71
N SER A 60 8.39 -3.63 19.62
CA SER A 60 8.11 -4.37 20.86
C SER A 60 9.23 -4.10 21.86
N PRO A 61 9.03 -4.19 23.18
CA PRO A 61 10.08 -3.88 24.15
C PRO A 61 11.25 -4.86 23.98
N GLY A 62 12.48 -4.35 23.93
CA GLY A 62 13.68 -5.15 23.67
C GLY A 62 14.01 -5.39 22.19
N SER A 63 13.22 -4.86 21.24
CA SER A 63 13.68 -4.75 19.85
C SER A 63 14.83 -3.74 19.75
N SER A 64 15.82 -4.00 18.89
CA SER A 64 16.74 -2.94 18.44
C SER A 64 15.90 -1.80 17.86
N ASN A 65 16.22 -0.54 18.19
CA ASN A 65 15.53 0.64 17.66
C ASN A 65 15.45 0.54 16.13
N GLY A 66 14.30 0.11 15.62
CA GLY A 66 14.02 0.03 14.20
C GLY A 66 14.03 1.43 13.60
N SER A 67 14.19 1.52 12.29
CA SER A 67 13.91 2.77 11.58
C SER A 67 12.48 3.20 11.91
N ASN A 68 12.25 4.50 12.14
CA ASN A 68 10.88 5.02 12.21
C ASN A 68 10.31 5.29 10.81
N VAL A 69 11.02 4.90 9.75
CA VAL A 69 10.67 5.17 8.36
C VAL A 69 10.53 3.86 7.60
N LEU A 70 9.33 3.65 7.05
CA LEU A 70 9.02 2.61 6.08
C LEU A 70 9.18 3.17 4.66
N SER A 71 9.78 2.40 3.76
CA SER A 71 10.06 2.85 2.40
C SER A 71 9.73 1.78 1.38
N VAL A 72 8.97 2.16 0.34
CA VAL A 72 8.68 1.39 -0.88
C VAL A 72 8.67 2.35 -2.05
N ARG A 73 9.07 1.94 -3.26
CA ARG A 73 9.20 2.76 -4.49
C ARG A 73 8.79 4.24 -4.40
N GLY A 74 9.73 5.11 -4.02
CA GLY A 74 9.53 6.57 -4.00
C GLY A 74 8.63 7.11 -2.88
N ILE A 75 8.13 6.24 -2.00
CA ILE A 75 7.31 6.54 -0.84
C ILE A 75 8.14 6.34 0.43
N ASN A 76 8.10 7.32 1.30
CA ASN A 76 8.57 7.20 2.68
C ASN A 76 7.42 7.52 3.63
N MET A 77 7.20 6.64 4.60
CA MET A 77 6.24 6.83 5.69
C MET A 77 7.03 6.86 6.99
N ALA A 78 7.05 8.01 7.66
CA ALA A 78 7.63 8.15 8.98
C ALA A 78 6.55 8.03 10.06
N VAL A 79 6.72 7.11 11.00
CA VAL A 79 5.77 6.80 12.07
C VAL A 79 6.52 6.43 13.36
N ASN A 80 6.04 6.95 14.49
CA ASN A 80 6.61 6.63 15.80
C ASN A 80 5.93 5.38 16.38
N LEU A 81 6.44 4.20 16.03
CA LEU A 81 5.89 2.92 16.50
C LEU A 81 6.08 2.70 18.00
N GLU A 82 7.12 3.27 18.60
CA GLU A 82 7.32 3.21 20.06
C GLU A 82 6.20 3.95 20.79
N ALA A 83 5.86 5.17 20.35
CA ALA A 83 4.77 5.92 20.94
C ALA A 83 3.44 5.19 20.75
N LEU A 84 3.21 4.62 19.56
CA LEU A 84 2.00 3.85 19.27
C LEU A 84 1.89 2.58 20.13
N ALA A 85 3.00 1.90 20.39
CA ALA A 85 3.06 0.69 21.20
C ALA A 85 2.66 0.91 22.67
N LYS A 86 2.85 2.12 23.21
CA LYS A 86 2.45 2.46 24.59
C LYS A 86 0.95 2.28 24.81
N ASP A 87 0.16 2.57 23.78
CA ASP A 87 -1.30 2.40 23.80
C ASP A 87 -1.75 1.05 23.26
N ASN A 88 -0.82 0.18 22.82
CA ASN A 88 -1.10 -1.09 22.16
C ASN A 88 -0.43 -2.29 22.85
N ASN A 89 -0.55 -2.35 24.18
CA ASN A 89 -0.07 -3.47 25.00
C ASN A 89 1.44 -3.75 24.82
N GLY A 90 2.22 -2.71 24.51
CA GLY A 90 3.66 -2.78 24.35
C GLY A 90 4.12 -3.11 22.93
N SER A 91 3.24 -3.38 21.97
CA SER A 91 3.65 -3.68 20.58
C SER A 91 2.85 -2.88 19.56
N ALA A 92 3.49 -2.52 18.44
CA ALA A 92 2.80 -1.90 17.31
C ALA A 92 3.45 -2.31 16.00
N ALA A 93 2.69 -2.25 14.91
CA ALA A 93 3.24 -2.44 13.58
C ALA A 93 2.65 -1.43 12.59
N ALA A 94 3.45 -1.08 11.59
CA ALA A 94 3.01 -0.34 10.42
C ALA A 94 3.45 -1.09 9.16
N ALA A 95 2.70 -0.87 8.09
CA ALA A 95 3.02 -1.38 6.78
C ALA A 95 2.75 -0.32 5.71
N VAL A 96 3.59 -0.31 4.67
CA VAL A 96 3.33 0.39 3.41
C VAL A 96 3.39 -0.64 2.29
N LEU A 97 2.35 -0.65 1.46
CA LEU A 97 2.13 -1.58 0.37
C LEU A 97 1.84 -0.81 -0.93
N ILE A 98 2.49 -1.22 -2.02
CA ILE A 98 2.12 -0.86 -3.38
C ILE A 98 1.80 -2.14 -4.13
N LEU A 99 0.62 -2.17 -4.76
CA LEU A 99 0.20 -3.19 -5.71
C LEU A 99 0.20 -2.56 -7.11
N SER A 100 1.01 -3.11 -8.01
CA SER A 100 1.14 -2.58 -9.39
C SER A 100 -0.17 -2.77 -10.17
N GLY A 101 -0.64 -1.72 -10.85
CA GLY A 101 -1.80 -1.78 -11.74
C GLY A 101 -3.16 -1.51 -11.08
N MET A 102 -3.17 -1.21 -9.78
CA MET A 102 -4.41 -0.89 -9.04
C MET A 102 -5.07 0.42 -9.51
N GLU A 103 -4.28 1.36 -10.04
CA GLU A 103 -4.76 2.64 -10.57
C GLU A 103 -5.79 2.47 -11.70
N GLY A 104 -5.64 1.42 -12.51
CA GLY A 104 -6.57 1.10 -13.59
C GLY A 104 -7.81 0.31 -13.14
N LEU A 105 -7.82 -0.23 -11.91
CA LEU A 105 -9.01 -0.86 -11.32
C LEU A 105 -9.83 0.15 -10.52
N LEU A 106 -9.18 1.14 -9.89
CA LEU A 106 -9.85 2.09 -9.00
C LEU A 106 -10.29 3.40 -9.70
N SER A 107 -9.80 3.69 -10.90
CA SER A 107 -10.02 4.97 -11.61
C SER A 107 -11.48 5.40 -11.73
N ASP A 108 -12.40 4.44 -11.92
CA ASP A 108 -13.75 4.70 -12.44
C ASP A 108 -14.75 5.18 -11.37
N ARG A 109 -14.43 5.00 -10.09
CA ARG A 109 -15.28 5.45 -8.98
C ARG A 109 -14.87 6.76 -8.36
N PHE A 110 -13.58 7.09 -8.38
CA PHE A 110 -13.09 8.25 -7.64
C PHE A 110 -13.08 9.55 -8.47
N PHE A 111 -13.06 9.46 -9.81
CA PHE A 111 -12.87 10.65 -10.66
C PHE A 111 -13.85 10.76 -11.82
N LYS A 112 -15.15 10.63 -11.55
CA LYS A 112 -16.18 11.00 -12.54
C LYS A 112 -16.21 12.51 -12.71
N THR A 113 -15.63 13.02 -13.80
CA THR A 113 -15.75 14.44 -14.19
C THR A 113 -16.14 14.56 -15.66
N GLU A 114 -16.50 15.76 -16.09
CA GLU A 114 -16.91 16.05 -17.48
C GLU A 114 -15.77 15.80 -18.49
N ASN A 115 -14.51 15.73 -18.03
CA ASN A 115 -13.32 15.42 -18.82
C ASN A 115 -12.66 14.10 -18.35
N GLN A 116 -11.79 13.50 -19.17
CA GLN A 116 -11.02 12.32 -18.75
C GLN A 116 -10.10 12.66 -17.56
N THR A 117 -10.48 12.21 -16.37
CA THR A 117 -9.62 12.27 -15.18
C THR A 117 -9.13 10.86 -14.88
N VAL A 118 -7.82 10.66 -15.01
CA VAL A 118 -7.17 9.37 -14.75
C VAL A 118 -6.25 9.49 -13.56
N MET A 119 -6.19 8.43 -12.75
CA MET A 119 -5.20 8.32 -11.70
C MET A 119 -3.83 8.07 -12.33
N ASN A 120 -2.91 9.03 -12.18
CA ASN A 120 -1.57 8.98 -12.80
C ASN A 120 -0.46 8.59 -11.79
N SER A 121 -0.83 7.91 -10.70
CA SER A 121 0.09 7.47 -9.66
C SER A 121 -0.22 6.04 -9.25
N ASP A 122 0.77 5.37 -8.69
CA ASP A 122 0.52 4.09 -8.03
C ASP A 122 -0.44 4.29 -6.85
N ILE A 123 -1.24 3.27 -6.53
CA ILE A 123 -2.01 3.21 -5.31
C ILE A 123 -1.09 2.82 -4.15
N ILE A 124 -1.02 3.70 -3.15
CA ILE A 124 -0.24 3.51 -1.95
C ILE A 124 -1.20 3.14 -0.83
N THR A 125 -0.98 2.00 -0.20
CA THR A 125 -1.77 1.55 0.95
C THR A 125 -0.89 1.55 2.18
N ALA A 126 -1.32 2.25 3.23
CA ALA A 126 -0.63 2.27 4.51
C ALA A 126 -1.61 1.92 5.64
N PHE A 127 -1.23 0.99 6.50
CA PHE A 127 -2.11 0.44 7.53
C PHE A 127 -1.32 -0.02 8.75
N LEU A 128 -2.04 -0.28 9.84
CA LEU A 128 -1.48 -0.67 11.14
C LEU A 128 -1.85 -2.12 11.46
N PRO A 129 -1.11 -3.11 10.92
CA PRO A 129 -1.44 -4.50 11.15
C PRO A 129 -1.33 -4.86 12.64
N LYS A 130 -2.28 -5.66 13.13
CA LYS A 130 -2.32 -6.17 14.51
C LYS A 130 -2.17 -5.09 15.59
N THR A 131 -2.60 -3.86 15.29
CA THR A 131 -2.53 -2.70 16.19
C THR A 131 -3.96 -2.20 16.42
N ASN A 132 -4.42 -2.22 17.67
CA ASN A 132 -5.83 -2.00 18.02
C ASN A 132 -6.18 -0.51 18.15
N HIS A 133 -5.27 0.29 18.70
CA HIS A 133 -5.45 1.72 18.92
C HIS A 133 -4.58 2.51 17.94
N SER A 134 -5.19 3.42 17.19
CA SER A 134 -4.53 4.28 16.22
C SER A 134 -4.34 5.72 16.72
N ASN A 135 -4.27 5.91 18.04
CA ASN A 135 -4.06 7.23 18.61
C ASN A 135 -2.60 7.63 18.45
N PHE A 136 -2.35 8.60 17.59
CA PHE A 136 -1.03 9.11 17.31
C PHE A 136 -0.75 10.36 18.15
N SER A 137 0.23 10.30 19.04
CA SER A 137 0.73 11.48 19.76
C SER A 137 1.56 12.41 18.87
N GLN A 138 2.05 11.91 17.74
CA GLN A 138 2.77 12.63 16.69
C GLN A 138 2.21 12.24 15.32
N PRO A 139 2.07 13.17 14.37
CA PRO A 139 1.51 12.85 13.06
C PRO A 139 2.38 11.84 12.29
N VAL A 140 1.72 11.02 11.46
CA VAL A 140 2.40 10.20 10.46
C VAL A 140 2.75 11.09 9.27
N ASN A 141 4.02 11.07 8.86
CA ASN A 141 4.49 11.89 7.73
C ASN A 141 4.72 11.02 6.51
N PHE A 142 4.06 11.36 5.40
CA PHE A 142 4.27 10.71 4.11
C PHE A 142 5.03 11.64 3.17
N THR A 143 6.06 11.11 2.52
CA THR A 143 6.75 11.75 1.40
C THR A 143 6.54 10.88 0.18
N ILE A 144 5.88 11.44 -0.84
CA ILE A 144 5.51 10.75 -2.08
C ILE A 144 6.25 11.42 -3.23
N GLN A 145 7.12 10.67 -3.90
CA GLN A 145 7.77 11.16 -5.12
C GLN A 145 6.84 10.94 -6.32
N HIS A 146 6.53 12.03 -7.02
CA HIS A 146 5.69 11.97 -8.21
C HIS A 146 6.49 11.34 -9.36
N LYS A 147 5.82 10.51 -10.18
CA LYS A 147 6.37 10.05 -11.47
C LYS A 147 6.61 11.29 -12.36
N LYS A 148 7.72 11.29 -13.11
CA LYS A 148 8.02 12.34 -14.09
C LYS A 148 7.14 12.21 -15.32
#